data_AF-A0A936KX31-F1
#
_entry.id   AF-A0A936KX31-F1
#
_cell.length_a   1.000
_cell.length_b   1.000
_cell.length_c   1.000
_cell.angle_alpha   90.00
_cell.angle_beta   90.00
_cell.angle_gamma   90.00
#
_symmetry.space_group_name_H-M   'P 1'
#
loop_
_entity.id
_entity.type
_entity.pdbx_description
1 polymer ?
#
loop_
_entity_poly.entity_id
_entity_poly.type
_entity_poly.pdbx_seq_one_letter_code
_entity_poly.pdbx_strand_id
1 'polypeptide(L)'
;MNSTIILTIIVLSTLGVGAAILLFFISKKFNVIEDPKIDEVEKMLPGANCGGCGFPGCRKFATELVTQTSIDHLFCAPAGSEVMSKIADFLGKSVQSKKAQVAVVRCGGSPSHRKKTSEYDGAKTCKKYSQGFTVAIPVVHTAVWAWAIVLKSANLMQFISMKLPHCPK
;
A
#
# COMPACT_ATOMS: atom_id res chain seq x y z
N MET A 1 28.92 23.97 -33.62
CA MET A 1 28.70 22.84 -32.69
C MET A 1 29.82 21.84 -32.88
N ASN A 2 30.52 21.44 -31.82
CA ASN A 2 31.66 20.53 -31.93
C ASN A 2 31.20 19.12 -32.30
N SER A 3 31.95 18.45 -33.18
CA SER A 3 31.64 17.09 -33.65
C SER A 3 31.53 16.07 -32.50
N THR A 4 32.27 16.28 -31.42
CA THR A 4 32.21 15.47 -30.19
C THR A 4 30.87 15.57 -29.47
N ILE A 5 30.24 16.75 -29.46
CA ILE A 5 28.93 16.97 -28.84
C ILE A 5 27.82 16.28 -29.65
N ILE A 6 27.91 16.34 -30.98
CA ILE A 6 26.94 15.69 -31.87
C ILE A 6 27.04 14.16 -31.74
N LEU A 7 28.26 13.61 -31.72
CA LEU A 7 28.47 12.17 -31.57
C LEU A 7 27.97 11.63 -30.23
N THR A 8 28.19 12.34 -29.12
CA THR A 8 27.71 11.92 -27.81
C THR A 8 26.18 11.87 -27.74
N ILE A 9 25.50 12.87 -28.31
CA ILE A 9 24.04 12.90 -28.40
C ILE A 9 23.51 11.73 -29.22
N ILE A 10 24.12 11.43 -30.36
CA ILE A 10 23.70 10.32 -31.24
C ILE A 10 23.86 8.98 -30.50
N VAL A 11 25.01 8.73 -29.87
CA VAL A 11 25.28 7.47 -29.17
C VAL A 11 24.33 7.26 -27.98
N LEU A 12 24.07 8.30 -27.17
CA LEU A 12 23.11 8.21 -26.07
C LEU A 12 21.69 7.97 -26.57
N SER A 13 21.30 8.61 -27.67
CA SER A 13 19.96 8.45 -28.27
C SER A 13 19.76 7.05 -28.84
N THR A 14 20.74 6.50 -29.55
CA THR A 14 20.63 5.15 -30.13
C THR A 14 20.62 4.07 -29.07
N LEU A 15 21.41 4.20 -28.00
CA LEU A 15 21.37 3.28 -26.86
C LEU A 15 20.02 3.34 -26.12
N GLY A 16 19.47 4.54 -25.92
CA GLY A 16 18.16 4.71 -25.29
C GLY A 16 17.03 4.07 -26.09
N VAL A 17 16.99 4.32 -27.41
CA VAL A 17 15.99 3.71 -28.30
C VAL A 17 16.18 2.19 -28.39
N GLY A 18 17.42 1.71 -28.49
CA GLY A 18 17.72 0.28 -28.51
C GLY A 18 17.26 -0.44 -27.25
N ALA A 19 17.53 0.13 -26.07
CA ALA A 19 17.08 -0.42 -24.80
C ALA A 19 15.55 -0.40 -24.67
N ALA A 20 14.88 0.67 -25.13
CA ALA A 20 13.42 0.77 -25.09
C ALA A 20 12.74 -0.31 -25.96
N ILE A 21 13.25 -0.53 -27.18
CA ILE A 21 12.75 -1.55 -28.10
C ILE A 21 12.94 -2.94 -27.48
N LEU A 22 14.13 -3.22 -26.93
CA LEU A 22 14.42 -4.50 -26.27
C LEU A 22 13.47 -4.77 -25.10
N LEU A 23 13.27 -3.79 -24.21
CA LEU A 23 12.37 -3.92 -23.06
C LEU A 23 10.91 -4.11 -23.49
N PHE A 24 10.46 -3.47 -24.58
CA PHE A 24 9.12 -3.65 -25.11
C PHE A 24 8.86 -5.09 -25.56
N PHE A 25 9.80 -5.70 -26.29
CA PHE A 25 9.68 -7.10 -26.72
C PHE A 25 9.67 -8.08 -25.54
N ILE A 26 10.55 -7.84 -24.56
CA ILE A 26 10.58 -8.65 -23.33
C ILE A 26 9.25 -8.52 -22.58
N SER A 27 8.72 -7.30 -22.40
CA SER A 27 7.45 -7.07 -21.72
C SER A 27 6.27 -7.80 -22.37
N LYS A 28 6.22 -7.83 -23.71
CA LYS A 28 5.19 -8.57 -24.43
C LYS A 28 5.35 -10.09 -24.33
N LYS A 29 6.59 -10.59 -24.34
CA LYS A 29 6.87 -12.03 -24.26
C LYS A 29 6.61 -12.62 -22.87
N PHE A 30 6.85 -11.87 -21.81
CA PHE A 30 6.65 -12.29 -20.42
C PHE A 30 5.32 -11.83 -19.82
N ASN A 31 4.35 -11.44 -20.65
CA ASN A 31 3.02 -11.10 -20.16
C ASN A 31 2.32 -12.38 -19.68
N VAL A 32 2.11 -12.48 -18.37
CA VAL A 32 1.33 -13.54 -17.74
C VAL A 32 -0.15 -13.16 -17.85
N ILE A 33 -0.95 -14.06 -18.41
CA ILE A 33 -2.41 -13.90 -18.45
C ILE A 33 -2.91 -14.17 -17.03
N GLU A 34 -3.30 -13.11 -16.33
CA GLU A 34 -3.88 -13.21 -15.00
C GLU A 34 -5.41 -13.27 -15.07
N ASP A 35 -6.03 -14.01 -14.16
CA ASP A 35 -7.49 -14.08 -14.06
C ASP A 35 -8.06 -12.69 -13.70
N PRO A 36 -9.07 -12.19 -14.44
CA PRO A 36 -9.62 -10.84 -14.22
C PRO A 36 -10.26 -10.67 -12.83
N LYS A 37 -10.58 -11.77 -12.14
CA LYS A 37 -11.08 -11.75 -10.76
C LYS A 37 -10.04 -11.25 -9.76
N ILE A 38 -8.75 -11.47 -10.03
CA ILE A 38 -7.66 -11.04 -9.13
C ILE A 38 -7.59 -9.52 -9.09
N ASP A 39 -7.72 -8.87 -10.26
CA ASP A 39 -7.74 -7.40 -10.37
C ASP A 39 -8.92 -6.78 -9.61
N GLU A 40 -10.12 -7.38 -9.70
CA GLU A 40 -11.29 -6.88 -8.99
C GLU A 40 -11.16 -7.02 -7.47
N VAL A 41 -10.65 -8.16 -6.99
CA VAL A 41 -10.39 -8.37 -5.56
C VAL A 41 -9.29 -7.42 -5.06
N GLU A 42 -8.24 -7.19 -5.85
CA GLU A 42 -7.18 -6.25 -5.47
C GLU A 42 -7.69 -4.81 -5.35
N LYS A 43 -8.59 -4.36 -6.24
CA LYS A 43 -9.23 -3.04 -6.14
C LYS A 43 -10.10 -2.87 -4.89
N MET A 44 -10.69 -3.95 -4.40
CA MET A 44 -11.46 -3.94 -3.15
C MET A 44 -10.57 -3.89 -1.91
N LEU A 45 -9.30 -4.31 -2.01
CA LEU A 45 -8.35 -4.28 -0.91
C LEU A 45 -7.73 -2.88 -0.73
N PRO A 46 -7.24 -2.54 0.47
CA PRO A 46 -6.67 -1.22 0.76
C PRO A 46 -5.33 -0.92 0.05
N GLY A 47 -4.77 -1.84 -0.74
CA GLY A 47 -3.54 -1.62 -1.53
C GLY A 47 -2.26 -1.35 -0.72
N ALA A 48 -2.28 -1.51 0.60
CA ALA A 48 -1.21 -1.07 1.49
C ALA A 48 0.07 -1.93 1.44
N ASN A 49 0.01 -3.15 0.90
CA ASN A 49 1.15 -4.09 0.80
C ASN A 49 1.92 -4.29 2.12
N CYS A 50 1.20 -4.26 3.25
CA CYS A 50 1.80 -4.25 4.60
C CYS A 50 2.27 -5.62 5.12
N GLY A 51 1.98 -6.72 4.41
CA GLY A 51 2.36 -8.08 4.84
C GLY A 51 1.64 -8.61 6.08
N GLY A 52 0.70 -7.88 6.67
CA GLY A 52 0.00 -8.30 7.89
C GLY A 52 -0.85 -9.57 7.73
N CYS A 53 -1.19 -9.95 6.49
CA CYS A 53 -1.88 -11.18 6.15
C CYS A 53 -0.94 -12.38 5.87
N GLY A 54 0.39 -12.21 5.99
CA GLY A 54 1.37 -13.27 5.73
C GLY A 54 1.80 -13.40 4.26
N PHE A 55 1.32 -12.52 3.38
CA PHE A 55 1.66 -12.49 1.96
C PHE A 55 2.50 -11.25 1.60
N PRO A 56 3.40 -11.34 0.60
CA PRO A 56 4.32 -10.25 0.26
C PRO A 56 3.61 -9.01 -0.34
N GLY A 57 2.34 -9.12 -0.73
CA GLY A 57 1.57 -8.00 -1.26
C GLY A 57 0.08 -8.31 -1.41
N CYS A 58 -0.72 -7.25 -1.63
CA CYS A 58 -2.16 -7.32 -1.80
C CYS A 58 -2.55 -8.15 -3.05
N ARG A 59 -1.81 -8.01 -4.16
CA ARG A 59 -1.98 -8.83 -5.38
C ARG A 59 -1.91 -10.33 -5.07
N LYS A 60 -0.86 -10.76 -4.34
CA LYS A 60 -0.65 -12.17 -3.99
C LYS A 60 -1.71 -12.69 -3.02
N PHE A 61 -2.15 -11.85 -2.08
CA PHE A 61 -3.28 -12.18 -1.22
C PHE A 61 -4.59 -12.34 -2.03
N ALA A 62 -4.85 -11.46 -3.01
CA ALA A 62 -6.00 -11.57 -3.90
C ALA A 62 -5.95 -12.84 -4.76
N THR A 63 -4.78 -13.22 -5.27
CA THR A 63 -4.59 -14.50 -5.98
C THR A 63 -4.99 -15.68 -5.09
N GLU A 64 -4.55 -15.72 -3.83
CA GLU A 64 -4.90 -16.81 -2.92
C GLU A 64 -6.38 -16.85 -2.55
N LEU A 65 -7.01 -15.67 -2.39
CA LEU A 65 -8.45 -15.59 -2.18
C LEU A 65 -9.25 -16.17 -3.35
N VAL A 66 -8.77 -16.01 -4.58
CA VAL A 66 -9.40 -16.58 -5.78
C VAL A 66 -9.14 -18.08 -5.86
N THR A 67 -7.89 -18.52 -5.68
CA THR A 67 -7.44 -19.92 -5.86
C THR A 67 -7.94 -20.87 -4.79
N GLN A 68 -7.97 -20.48 -3.50
CA GLN A 68 -8.31 -21.40 -2.41
C GLN A 68 -9.81 -21.61 -2.26
N THR A 69 -10.27 -22.85 -2.04
CA THR A 69 -11.70 -23.16 -1.91
C THR A 69 -12.34 -22.58 -0.65
N SER A 70 -11.58 -22.48 0.46
CA SER A 70 -12.02 -21.90 1.72
C SER A 70 -11.19 -20.67 2.10
N ILE A 71 -11.84 -19.67 2.69
CA ILE A 71 -11.24 -18.39 3.08
C ILE A 71 -11.24 -18.16 4.59
N ASP A 72 -11.56 -19.20 5.36
CA ASP A 72 -11.68 -19.12 6.82
C ASP A 72 -10.37 -18.71 7.51
N HIS A 73 -9.21 -19.03 6.92
CA HIS A 73 -7.89 -18.70 7.45
C HIS A 73 -7.30 -17.40 6.88
N LEU A 74 -7.92 -16.83 5.85
CA LEU A 74 -7.41 -15.67 5.11
C LEU A 74 -8.11 -14.40 5.62
N PHE A 75 -7.38 -13.54 6.34
CA PHE A 75 -7.93 -12.28 6.85
C PHE A 75 -6.94 -11.13 6.70
N CYS A 76 -7.41 -10.04 6.10
CA CYS A 76 -6.65 -8.80 5.97
C CYS A 76 -7.05 -7.83 7.09
N ALA A 77 -6.23 -7.72 8.13
CA ALA A 77 -6.46 -6.82 9.26
C ALA A 77 -6.75 -5.35 8.87
N PRO A 78 -6.04 -4.72 7.91
CA PRO A 78 -6.33 -3.33 7.51
C PRO A 78 -7.59 -3.18 6.65
N ALA A 79 -8.08 -4.24 6.00
CA ALA A 79 -9.33 -4.19 5.22
C ALA A 79 -10.57 -4.25 6.12
N GLY A 80 -10.45 -4.90 7.29
CA GLY A 80 -11.57 -5.10 8.21
C GLY A 80 -12.57 -6.15 7.74
N SER A 81 -13.56 -6.45 8.58
CA SER A 81 -14.55 -7.49 8.29
C SER A 81 -15.52 -7.10 7.17
N GLU A 82 -15.89 -5.82 7.06
CA GLU A 82 -16.86 -5.35 6.05
C GLU A 82 -16.36 -5.55 4.62
N VAL A 83 -15.11 -5.19 4.34
CA VAL A 83 -14.50 -5.36 3.02
C VAL A 83 -14.31 -6.85 2.72
N MET A 84 -13.90 -7.65 3.71
CA MET A 84 -13.75 -9.10 3.53
C MET A 84 -15.08 -9.80 3.25
N SER A 85 -16.19 -9.35 3.84
CA SER A 85 -17.54 -9.86 3.51
C SER A 85 -17.93 -9.55 2.07
N LYS A 86 -17.69 -8.31 1.59
CA LYS A 86 -17.96 -7.96 0.18
C LYS A 86 -17.16 -8.80 -0.82
N ILE A 87 -15.89 -9.07 -0.49
CA ILE A 87 -15.03 -9.93 -1.31
C ILE A 87 -15.54 -11.39 -1.28
N ALA A 88 -16.02 -11.86 -0.13
CA ALA A 88 -16.61 -13.19 0.02
C ALA A 88 -17.85 -13.37 -0.87
N ASP A 89 -18.74 -12.37 -0.85
CA ASP A 89 -19.95 -12.33 -1.66
C ASP A 89 -19.62 -12.33 -3.15
N PHE A 90 -18.62 -11.54 -3.57
CA PHE A 90 -18.15 -11.50 -4.96
C PHE A 90 -17.57 -12.85 -5.44
N LEU A 91 -16.85 -13.56 -4.55
CA LEU A 91 -16.24 -14.85 -4.86
C LEU A 91 -17.20 -16.04 -4.65
N GLY A 92 -18.39 -15.81 -4.11
CA GLY A 92 -19.36 -16.87 -3.78
C GLY A 92 -18.89 -17.79 -2.65
N LYS A 93 -18.04 -17.28 -1.74
CA LYS A 93 -17.47 -18.03 -0.61
C LYS A 93 -18.00 -17.46 0.70
N SER A 94 -18.11 -18.29 1.74
CA SER A 94 -18.51 -17.82 3.07
C SER A 94 -17.28 -17.36 3.88
N VAL A 95 -17.34 -16.17 4.48
CA VAL A 95 -16.35 -15.70 5.47
C VAL A 95 -16.95 -15.75 6.87
N GLN A 96 -16.24 -16.40 7.80
CA GLN A 96 -16.49 -16.19 9.22
C GLN A 96 -15.96 -14.82 9.64
N SER A 97 -16.83 -13.99 10.21
CA SER A 97 -16.44 -12.68 10.74
C SER A 97 -15.42 -12.84 11.87
N LYS A 98 -14.15 -12.57 11.58
CA LYS A 98 -13.08 -12.51 12.58
C LYS A 98 -12.95 -11.09 13.12
N LYS A 99 -12.79 -10.99 14.45
CA LYS A 99 -12.45 -9.72 15.10
C LYS A 99 -11.04 -9.31 14.69
N ALA A 100 -10.83 -8.00 14.51
CA ALA A 100 -9.51 -7.45 14.23
C ALA A 100 -8.51 -7.89 15.32
N GLN A 101 -7.46 -8.60 14.90
CA GLN A 101 -6.41 -9.02 15.81
C GLN A 101 -5.39 -7.89 15.95
N VAL A 102 -5.06 -7.52 17.18
CA VAL A 102 -4.03 -6.54 17.48
C VAL A 102 -2.78 -7.28 17.93
N ALA A 103 -1.66 -7.02 17.25
CA ALA A 103 -0.37 -7.52 17.70
C ALA A 103 -0.04 -6.89 19.05
N VAL A 104 0.00 -7.72 20.10
CA VAL A 104 0.47 -7.32 21.43
C VAL A 104 1.90 -7.79 21.59
N VAL A 105 2.80 -6.88 21.94
CA VAL A 105 4.16 -7.23 22.30
C VAL A 105 4.10 -7.99 23.63
N ARG A 106 4.38 -9.30 23.62
CA ARG A 106 4.41 -10.15 24.82
C ARG A 106 5.65 -9.91 25.70
N CYS A 107 6.39 -8.83 25.45
CA CYS A 107 7.56 -8.48 26.23
C CYS A 107 7.11 -8.03 27.62
N GLY A 108 7.40 -8.85 28.64
CA GLY A 108 7.23 -8.52 30.05
C GLY A 108 8.37 -7.66 30.62
N GLY A 109 9.06 -6.90 29.78
CA GLY A 109 10.21 -6.10 30.17
C GLY A 109 9.81 -4.96 31.11
N SER A 110 10.03 -5.13 32.41
CA SER A 110 9.96 -4.05 33.38
C SER A 110 11.31 -3.32 33.45
N PRO A 111 11.34 -2.06 33.92
CA PRO A 111 12.58 -1.33 34.18
C PRO A 111 13.56 -2.07 35.12
N SER A 112 13.07 -3.03 35.90
CA SER A 112 13.90 -3.91 36.74
C SER A 112 14.66 -5.00 35.94
N HIS A 113 14.13 -5.44 34.80
CA HIS A 113 14.78 -6.46 33.95
C HIS A 113 15.61 -5.85 32.81
N ARG A 114 15.39 -4.57 32.47
CA ARG A 114 16.20 -3.84 31.48
C ARG A 114 16.23 -2.35 31.82
N LYS A 115 17.45 -1.79 32.03
CA LYS A 115 17.65 -0.34 32.20
C LYS A 115 17.21 0.40 30.93
N LYS A 116 16.46 1.49 31.08
CA LYS A 116 16.02 2.34 29.95
C LYS A 116 17.24 3.08 29.38
N THR A 117 17.71 2.68 28.20
CA THR A 117 18.86 3.30 27.51
C THR A 117 18.46 4.34 26.47
N SER A 118 17.19 4.38 26.08
CA SER A 118 16.66 5.31 25.09
C SER A 118 15.27 5.81 25.46
N GLU A 119 14.96 7.03 25.03
CA GLU A 119 13.63 7.61 25.13
C GLU A 119 12.93 7.50 23.77
N TYR A 120 11.77 6.84 23.76
CA TYR A 120 10.97 6.68 22.55
C TYR A 120 10.09 7.90 22.33
N ASP A 121 10.44 8.72 21.34
CA ASP A 121 9.65 9.87 20.88
C ASP A 121 8.81 9.53 19.64
N GLY A 122 8.01 8.47 19.74
CA GLY A 122 7.12 8.03 18.67
C GLY A 122 5.66 7.93 19.13
N ALA A 123 4.83 7.30 18.29
CA ALA A 123 3.42 7.14 18.59
C ALA A 123 3.22 6.29 19.86
N LYS A 124 2.71 6.91 20.93
CA LYS A 124 2.50 6.27 22.23
C LYS A 124 1.47 5.12 22.20
N THR A 125 0.64 5.04 21.17
CA THR A 125 -0.38 3.99 21.02
C THR A 125 -0.48 3.53 19.57
N CYS A 126 -0.53 2.21 19.36
CA CYS A 126 -0.70 1.60 18.04
C CYS A 126 -2.03 1.99 17.38
N LYS A 127 -3.04 2.36 18.19
CA LYS A 127 -4.37 2.80 17.73
C LYS A 127 -4.32 4.03 16.80
N LYS A 128 -3.35 4.92 17.00
CA LYS A 128 -3.18 6.11 16.14
C LYS A 128 -2.75 5.75 14.72
N TYR A 129 -2.02 4.66 14.53
CA TYR A 129 -1.56 4.21 13.22
C TYR A 129 -2.61 3.35 12.50
N SER A 130 -3.43 2.60 13.26
CA SER A 130 -4.51 1.79 12.68
C SER A 130 -5.70 2.61 12.17
N GLN A 131 -5.84 3.87 12.58
CA GLN A 131 -6.93 4.76 12.16
C GLN A 131 -6.52 5.73 11.04
N GLY A 132 -5.29 5.62 10.50
CA GLY A 132 -4.74 6.53 9.49
C GLY A 132 -5.13 6.23 8.04
N PHE A 133 -5.93 5.19 7.77
CA PHE A 133 -6.41 4.84 6.43
C PHE A 133 -7.93 4.99 6.30
N THR A 134 -8.48 6.03 6.92
CA THR A 134 -9.79 6.56 6.53
C THR A 134 -9.59 8.03 6.20
N VAL A 135 -8.72 8.29 5.21
CA VAL A 135 -8.97 9.45 4.37
C VAL A 135 -10.26 9.09 3.66
N ALA A 136 -11.38 9.60 4.17
CA ALA A 136 -12.54 9.81 3.34
C ALA A 136 -12.02 10.61 2.13
N ILE A 137 -11.76 9.92 1.02
CA ILE A 137 -11.53 10.56 -0.27
C ILE A 137 -12.90 11.16 -0.59
N PRO A 138 -13.10 12.49 -0.46
CA PRO A 138 -14.34 13.07 -0.94
C PRO A 138 -14.38 12.79 -2.46
N VAL A 139 -15.54 12.36 -2.92
CA VAL A 139 -15.85 11.88 -4.28
C VAL A 139 -15.81 13.03 -5.32
N VAL A 140 -14.73 13.81 -5.34
CA VAL A 140 -14.58 14.99 -6.21
C VAL A 140 -13.13 15.09 -6.70
N HIS A 141 -12.74 14.25 -7.67
CA HIS A 141 -11.42 14.41 -8.31
C HIS A 141 -11.38 14.10 -9.82
N THR A 142 -12.44 14.40 -10.57
CA THR A 142 -12.41 14.34 -12.04
C THR A 142 -12.11 15.68 -12.72
N ALA A 143 -11.75 16.75 -12.00
CA ALA A 143 -11.57 18.08 -12.62
C ALA A 143 -10.28 18.86 -12.27
N VAL A 144 -9.34 18.30 -11.48
CA VAL A 144 -8.20 19.09 -10.94
C VAL A 144 -6.82 18.68 -11.49
N TRP A 145 -6.72 17.62 -12.29
CA TRP A 145 -5.43 17.11 -12.79
C TRP A 145 -4.75 17.96 -13.87
N ALA A 146 -5.41 19.00 -14.40
CA ALA A 146 -4.85 19.83 -15.47
C ALA A 146 -3.98 21.01 -14.99
N TRP A 147 -3.96 21.36 -13.69
CA TRP A 147 -3.31 22.58 -13.19
C TRP A 147 -2.15 22.35 -12.19
N ALA A 148 -1.86 21.10 -11.81
CA ALA A 148 -0.88 20.79 -10.77
C ALA A 148 0.61 20.80 -11.22
N ILE A 149 0.91 21.04 -12.51
CA ILE A 149 2.28 21.00 -13.03
C ILE A 149 3.02 22.35 -12.87
N VAL A 150 2.33 23.46 -12.58
CA VAL A 150 2.93 24.81 -12.62
C VAL A 150 3.22 25.45 -11.24
N LEU A 151 2.63 24.97 -10.14
CA LEU A 151 2.76 25.63 -8.82
C LEU A 151 3.56 24.82 -7.81
N LYS A 152 4.80 24.49 -8.18
CA LYS A 152 5.83 24.03 -7.24
C LYS A 152 6.67 25.22 -6.79
N SER A 153 6.08 26.12 -5.99
CA SER A 153 6.82 27.10 -5.19
C SER A 153 5.94 27.66 -4.07
N ALA A 154 6.56 27.85 -2.90
CA ALA A 154 6.02 28.50 -1.70
C ALA A 154 5.04 27.69 -0.81
N ASN A 155 5.62 26.83 0.03
CA ASN A 155 5.54 26.95 1.49
C ASN A 155 4.14 27.13 2.14
N LEU A 156 3.29 26.10 2.08
CA LEU A 156 2.16 25.98 3.01
C LEU A 156 1.82 24.53 3.38
N MET A 157 2.81 23.81 3.92
CA MET A 157 2.50 22.71 4.85
C MET A 157 2.23 23.33 6.22
N GLN A 158 1.03 23.91 6.37
CA GLN A 158 0.50 24.14 7.71
C GLN A 158 0.32 22.77 8.36
N PHE A 159 1.27 22.47 9.25
CA PHE A 159 1.08 21.59 10.39
C PHE A 159 -0.27 21.92 11.03
N ILE A 160 -1.31 21.17 10.66
CA ILE A 160 -2.50 21.05 11.50
C ILE A 160 -2.04 20.19 12.68
N SER A 161 -1.49 20.88 13.67
CA SER A 161 -1.28 20.38 15.03
C SER A 161 -2.67 20.17 15.63
N MET A 162 -3.31 19.07 15.26
CA MET A 162 -4.55 18.64 15.89
C MET A 162 -4.15 18.11 17.26
N LYS A 163 -4.29 18.98 18.26
CA LYS A 163 -4.12 18.68 19.68
C LYS A 163 -5.16 17.62 20.06
N LEU A 164 -4.80 16.35 19.88
CA LEU A 164 -5.65 15.23 20.25
C LEU A 164 -5.80 15.23 21.78
N PRO A 165 -7.03 15.14 22.30
CA PRO A 165 -7.28 15.12 23.74
C PRO A 165 -6.53 13.95 24.37
N HIS A 166 -5.92 14.21 25.53
CA HIS A 166 -5.27 13.20 26.35
C HIS A 166 -6.23 12.02 26.54
N CYS A 167 -5.81 10.83 26.08
CA CYS A 167 -6.46 9.59 26.46
C CYS A 167 -6.02 9.27 27.89
N PRO A 168 -6.92 9.20 28.87
CA PRO A 168 -6.56 8.70 30.19
C PRO A 168 -6.14 7.23 30.07
N LYS A 169 -5.22 6.85 30.95
CA LYS A 169 -4.60 5.52 31.04
C LYS A 169 -5.63 4.41 31.19
#